data_AF-A0A940RC99-F1
#
_entry.id   AF-A0A940RC99-F1
#
_cell.length_a   1.000
_cell.length_b   1.000
_cell.length_c   1.000
_cell.angle_alpha   90.00
_cell.angle_beta   90.00
_cell.angle_gamma   90.00
#
_symmetry.space_group_name_H-M   'P 1'
#
loop_
_entity.id
_entity.type
_entity.pdbx_description
1 polymer ?
#
loop_
_entity_poly.entity_id
_entity_poly.type
_entity_poly.pdbx_seq_one_letter_code
_entity_poly.pdbx_strand_id
1 'polypeptide(L)'
;MRRIFTFLLQKLHYLVFVFLFGSGLFGSYVANSQTIFNTPGTYTFRVTSQSNGVAIEVWGAGGSGGNGSATGGGGGGGYSRTTVNLAPGDYTVIVGAGGTFNGISQNGGGSSLRSVTLLSILQAEEPEVVQIAAVQEVQV
;
A
#
# COMPACT_ATOMS: atom_id res chain seq x y z
N MET A 1 -19.60 36.74 54.19
CA MET A 1 -19.22 36.77 52.75
C MET A 1 -18.01 35.89 52.41
N ARG A 2 -16.97 35.79 53.26
CA ARG A 2 -15.76 34.97 52.98
C ARG A 2 -16.02 33.48 52.69
N ARG A 3 -17.00 32.84 53.36
CA ARG A 3 -17.32 31.41 53.16
C ARG A 3 -18.00 31.11 51.82
N ILE A 4 -18.87 32.00 51.34
CA ILE A 4 -19.53 31.87 50.02
C ILE A 4 -18.48 31.95 48.90
N PHE A 5 -17.50 32.83 49.05
CA PHE A 5 -16.44 33.08 48.07
C PHE A 5 -15.49 31.88 47.94
N THR A 6 -15.13 31.22 49.05
CA THR A 6 -14.31 30.01 49.02
C THR A 6 -15.04 28.80 48.42
N PHE A 7 -16.35 28.65 48.65
CA PHE A 7 -17.14 27.59 48.01
C PHE A 7 -17.24 27.76 46.48
N LEU A 8 -17.36 29.00 46.00
CA LEU A 8 -17.41 29.31 44.57
C LEU A 8 -16.05 29.08 43.90
N LEU A 9 -14.94 29.45 44.55
CA LEU A 9 -13.59 29.17 44.05
C LEU A 9 -13.33 27.67 43.94
N GLN A 10 -13.72 26.85 44.92
CA GLN A 10 -13.49 25.39 44.87
C GLN A 10 -14.23 24.71 43.71
N LYS A 11 -15.48 25.10 43.45
CA LYS A 11 -16.27 24.55 42.32
C LYS A 11 -15.74 25.01 40.96
N LEU A 12 -15.20 26.22 40.87
CA LEU A 12 -14.59 26.74 39.64
C LEU A 12 -13.33 25.96 39.27
N HIS A 13 -12.45 25.65 40.23
CA HIS A 13 -11.26 24.83 39.98
C HIS A 13 -11.62 23.40 39.56
N TYR A 14 -12.68 22.83 40.11
CA TYR A 14 -13.16 21.50 39.70
C TYR A 14 -13.66 21.48 38.25
N LEU A 15 -14.41 22.51 37.83
CA LEU A 15 -14.86 22.64 36.44
C LEU A 15 -13.71 22.86 35.46
N VAL A 16 -12.72 23.67 35.83
CA VAL A 16 -11.51 23.88 35.02
C VAL A 16 -10.67 22.61 34.92
N PHE A 17 -10.55 21.85 36.02
CA PHE A 17 -9.85 20.57 36.02
C PHE A 17 -10.54 19.54 35.12
N VAL A 18 -11.88 19.42 35.21
CA VAL A 18 -12.66 18.53 34.34
C VAL A 18 -12.61 18.98 32.87
N PHE A 19 -12.59 20.28 32.59
CA PHE A 19 -12.48 20.79 31.23
C PHE A 19 -11.08 20.54 30.65
N LEU A 20 -10.01 20.78 31.40
CA LEU A 20 -8.63 20.57 30.94
C LEU A 20 -8.25 19.09 30.82
N PHE A 21 -8.72 18.22 31.72
CA PHE A 21 -8.49 16.78 31.64
C PHE A 21 -9.50 16.04 30.74
N GLY A 22 -10.72 16.55 30.63
CA GLY A 22 -11.78 15.96 29.78
C GLY A 22 -11.64 16.30 28.30
N SER A 23 -11.00 17.42 27.95
CA SER A 23 -10.73 17.81 26.55
C SER A 23 -9.41 17.29 26.00
N GLY A 24 -8.49 16.83 26.86
CA GLY A 24 -7.08 16.59 26.52
C GLY A 24 -6.75 15.26 25.85
N LEU A 25 -7.69 14.35 25.58
CA LEU A 25 -7.37 12.99 25.12
C LEU A 25 -8.14 12.51 23.88
N PHE A 26 -8.78 13.40 23.12
CA PHE A 26 -9.16 13.07 21.74
C PHE A 26 -7.99 13.33 20.81
N GLY A 27 -6.89 12.60 21.03
CA GLY A 27 -5.80 12.53 20.06
C GLY A 27 -6.35 11.97 18.74
N SER A 28 -6.06 12.64 17.63
CA SER A 28 -6.41 12.11 16.31
C SER A 28 -5.70 10.77 16.11
N TYR A 29 -6.48 9.69 16.07
CA TYR A 29 -5.96 8.37 15.73
C TYR A 29 -5.60 8.40 14.24
N VAL A 30 -4.31 8.47 13.92
CA VAL A 30 -3.85 8.23 12.55
C VAL A 30 -3.98 6.73 12.30
N ALA A 31 -5.13 6.32 11.75
CA ALA A 31 -5.32 4.95 11.32
C ALA A 31 -4.33 4.67 10.18
N ASN A 32 -3.35 3.79 10.41
CA ASN A 32 -2.56 3.20 9.34
C ASN A 32 -3.51 2.28 8.55
N SER A 33 -4.06 2.77 7.44
CA SER A 33 -4.89 1.95 6.55
C SER A 33 -4.00 1.09 5.66
N GLN A 34 -3.96 -0.21 5.92
CA GLN A 34 -3.32 -1.19 5.04
C GLN A 34 -4.34 -1.72 4.03
N THR A 35 -4.00 -1.69 2.74
CA THR A 35 -4.78 -2.36 1.68
C THR A 35 -3.99 -3.55 1.17
N ILE A 36 -4.61 -4.73 1.10
CA ILE A 36 -3.96 -5.99 0.73
C ILE A 36 -4.62 -6.55 -0.53
N PHE A 37 -3.81 -6.88 -1.53
CA PHE A 37 -4.23 -7.61 -2.74
C PHE A 37 -3.52 -8.96 -2.76
N ASN A 38 -4.24 -10.04 -2.44
CA ASN A 38 -3.68 -11.38 -2.23
C ASN A 38 -4.23 -12.46 -3.19
N THR A 39 -5.13 -12.08 -4.09
CA THR A 39 -5.63 -12.97 -5.15
C THR A 39 -4.98 -12.57 -6.47
N PRO A 40 -4.58 -13.53 -7.33
CA PRO A 40 -4.01 -13.20 -8.64
C PRO A 40 -5.00 -12.43 -9.51
N GLY A 41 -4.53 -11.36 -10.12
CA GLY A 41 -5.38 -10.48 -10.94
C GLY A 41 -4.86 -9.05 -11.07
N THR A 42 -5.65 -8.23 -11.75
CA THR A 42 -5.39 -6.80 -11.94
C THR A 42 -6.42 -6.00 -11.15
N TYR A 43 -5.94 -5.07 -10.33
CA TYR A 43 -6.75 -4.21 -9.47
C TYR A 43 -6.42 -2.74 -9.71
N THR A 44 -7.31 -1.87 -9.27
CA THR A 44 -7.09 -0.42 -9.24
C THR A 44 -7.07 0.05 -7.79
N PHE A 45 -5.95 0.66 -7.39
CA PHE A 45 -5.79 1.34 -6.11
C PHE A 45 -5.92 2.85 -6.33
N ARG A 46 -6.93 3.45 -5.70
CA ARG A 46 -7.21 4.88 -5.85
C ARG A 46 -6.69 5.68 -4.67
N VAL A 47 -5.83 6.64 -4.97
CA VAL A 47 -5.30 7.61 -4.01
C VAL A 47 -6.09 8.91 -4.17
N THR A 48 -6.80 9.33 -3.12
CA THR A 48 -7.68 10.51 -3.17
C THR A 48 -7.01 11.80 -2.73
N SER A 49 -5.88 11.71 -2.02
CA SER A 49 -5.10 12.85 -1.52
C SER A 49 -3.62 12.52 -1.57
N GLN A 50 -2.77 13.55 -1.60
CA GLN A 50 -1.33 13.35 -1.61
C GLN A 50 -0.91 12.59 -0.35
N SER A 51 -0.17 11.49 -0.54
CA SER A 51 0.34 10.70 0.56
C SER A 51 1.76 11.10 0.93
N ASN A 52 2.07 11.01 2.23
CA ASN A 52 3.40 11.24 2.77
C ASN A 52 3.94 9.91 3.32
N GLY A 53 4.67 9.17 2.48
CA GLY A 53 5.33 7.92 2.86
C GLY A 53 4.43 6.69 2.87
N VAL A 54 3.99 6.23 1.70
CA VAL A 54 3.29 4.94 1.56
C VAL A 54 4.31 3.83 1.42
N ALA A 55 4.28 2.86 2.33
CA ALA A 55 5.01 1.62 2.19
C ALA A 55 4.28 0.70 1.20
N ILE A 56 4.99 0.31 0.14
CA ILE A 56 4.53 -0.66 -0.84
C ILE A 56 5.35 -1.92 -0.63
N GLU A 57 4.65 -3.04 -0.44
CA GLU A 57 5.24 -4.35 -0.23
C GLU A 57 4.67 -5.31 -1.28
N VAL A 58 5.56 -6.05 -1.93
CA VAL A 58 5.22 -6.93 -3.04
C VAL A 58 5.84 -8.30 -2.77
N TRP A 59 5.01 -9.33 -2.85
CA TRP A 59 5.41 -10.73 -2.74
C TRP A 59 5.15 -11.43 -4.07
N GLY A 60 6.14 -12.17 -4.56
CA GLY A 60 6.01 -13.10 -5.67
C GLY A 60 5.40 -14.41 -5.21
N ALA A 61 4.65 -15.07 -6.09
CA ALA A 61 3.92 -16.28 -5.74
C ALA A 61 4.76 -17.58 -5.82
N GLY A 62 5.94 -17.54 -6.46
CA GLY A 62 6.81 -18.70 -6.65
C GLY A 62 6.37 -19.62 -7.80
N GLY A 63 7.26 -20.52 -8.21
CA GLY A 63 7.00 -21.50 -9.28
C GLY A 63 6.50 -22.84 -8.75
N SER A 64 5.88 -23.66 -9.62
CA SER A 64 5.50 -25.03 -9.26
C SER A 64 6.73 -25.95 -9.27
N GLY A 65 6.78 -26.92 -8.36
CA GLY A 65 7.75 -28.02 -8.45
C GLY A 65 7.44 -28.97 -9.62
N GLY A 66 8.39 -29.85 -9.93
CA GLY A 66 8.12 -30.97 -10.83
C GLY A 66 7.38 -32.11 -10.14
N ASN A 67 6.80 -33.00 -10.96
CA ASN A 67 6.11 -34.20 -10.50
C ASN A 67 6.88 -35.44 -10.96
N GLY A 68 7.40 -36.21 -10.01
CA GLY A 68 8.15 -37.45 -10.27
C GLY A 68 9.18 -37.74 -9.18
N SER A 69 9.80 -38.93 -9.25
CA SER A 69 10.76 -39.38 -8.23
C SER A 69 12.12 -38.66 -8.28
N ALA A 70 12.39 -37.86 -9.33
CA ALA A 70 13.66 -37.16 -9.56
C ALA A 70 13.46 -35.70 -10.02
N THR A 71 12.39 -35.04 -9.59
CA THR A 71 12.12 -33.65 -9.98
C THR A 71 12.55 -32.64 -8.91
N GLY A 72 13.02 -31.47 -9.35
CA GLY A 72 13.32 -30.35 -8.46
C GLY A 72 12.07 -29.72 -7.84
N GLY A 73 12.25 -29.09 -6.67
CA GLY A 73 11.21 -28.26 -6.05
C GLY A 73 10.95 -26.97 -6.83
N GLY A 74 9.80 -26.34 -6.58
CA GLY A 74 9.46 -25.05 -7.17
C GLY A 74 10.28 -23.93 -6.57
N GLY A 75 10.64 -22.93 -7.38
CA GLY A 75 11.34 -21.73 -6.90
C GLY A 75 10.45 -20.91 -5.96
N GLY A 76 11.04 -20.39 -4.87
CA GLY A 76 10.35 -19.52 -3.93
C GLY A 76 9.96 -18.16 -4.54
N GLY A 77 8.95 -17.52 -3.95
CA GLY A 77 8.56 -16.16 -4.30
C GLY A 77 9.54 -15.11 -3.75
N GLY A 78 9.80 -14.06 -4.52
CA GLY A 78 10.60 -12.91 -4.07
C GLY A 78 9.81 -11.94 -3.20
N TYR A 79 10.51 -11.13 -2.40
CA TYR A 79 9.93 -10.00 -1.66
C TYR A 79 10.63 -8.71 -2.07
N SER A 80 9.85 -7.64 -2.24
CA SER A 80 10.36 -6.29 -2.45
C SER A 80 9.54 -5.28 -1.66
N ARG A 81 10.22 -4.26 -1.13
CA ARG A 81 9.60 -3.17 -0.38
C ARG A 81 10.19 -1.83 -0.80
N THR A 82 9.33 -0.83 -0.94
CA THR A 82 9.73 0.55 -1.12
C THR A 82 8.81 1.49 -0.36
N THR A 83 9.25 2.72 -0.14
CA THR A 83 8.43 3.79 0.44
C THR A 83 8.43 4.96 -0.50
N VAL A 84 7.24 5.38 -0.92
CA VAL A 84 7.06 6.44 -1.92
C VAL A 84 5.94 7.39 -1.52
N ASN A 85 6.02 8.64 -1.99
CA ASN A 85 4.92 9.58 -1.92
C ASN A 85 4.06 9.41 -3.17
N LEU A 86 2.76 9.18 -2.99
CA LEU A 86 1.81 8.99 -4.08
C LEU A 86 1.01 10.29 -4.27
N ALA A 87 0.94 10.76 -5.50
CA ALA A 87 0.01 11.80 -5.88
C ALA A 87 -1.41 11.22 -5.97
N PRO A 88 -2.47 12.05 -5.84
CA PRO A 88 -3.83 11.62 -6.14
C PRO A 88 -3.93 11.02 -7.55
N GLY A 89 -4.61 9.88 -7.68
CA GLY A 89 -4.73 9.17 -8.95
C GLY A 89 -5.05 7.69 -8.80
N ASP A 90 -5.20 7.02 -9.93
CA ASP A 90 -5.44 5.58 -10.01
C ASP A 90 -4.13 4.84 -10.33
N TYR A 91 -3.84 3.83 -9.54
CA TYR A 91 -2.66 2.99 -9.67
C TYR A 91 -3.10 1.57 -9.99
N THR A 92 -2.53 0.99 -11.04
CA THR A 92 -2.75 -0.41 -11.37
C THR A 92 -1.88 -1.29 -10.48
N VAL A 93 -2.52 -2.24 -9.80
CA VAL A 93 -1.87 -3.27 -9.00
C VAL A 93 -2.05 -4.60 -9.71
N ILE A 94 -0.95 -5.29 -9.99
CA ILE A 94 -0.95 -6.61 -10.60
C ILE A 94 -0.43 -7.60 -9.55
N VAL A 95 -1.23 -8.61 -9.26
CA VAL A 95 -0.84 -9.74 -8.42
C VAL A 95 -0.60 -10.95 -9.32
N GLY A 96 0.65 -11.41 -9.35
CA GLY A 96 1.04 -12.57 -10.14
C GLY A 96 0.46 -13.87 -9.57
N ALA A 97 0.07 -14.79 -10.44
CA ALA A 97 -0.36 -16.12 -10.03
C ALA A 97 0.84 -16.99 -9.61
N GLY A 98 0.63 -17.91 -8.67
CA GLY A 98 1.61 -18.96 -8.40
C GLY A 98 1.76 -19.90 -9.60
N GLY A 99 2.94 -20.49 -9.76
CA GLY A 99 3.17 -21.52 -10.76
C GLY A 99 2.23 -22.71 -10.54
N THR A 100 1.69 -23.27 -11.61
CA THR A 100 0.79 -24.44 -11.55
C THR A 100 1.43 -25.65 -12.21
N PHE A 101 1.03 -26.84 -11.77
CA PHE A 101 1.43 -28.09 -12.42
C PHE A 101 0.26 -28.64 -13.25
N ASN A 102 0.42 -28.69 -14.57
CA ASN A 102 -0.54 -29.32 -15.49
C ASN A 102 0.20 -30.23 -16.48
N GLY A 103 0.91 -31.23 -15.93
CA GLY A 103 1.77 -32.13 -16.71
C GLY A 103 3.18 -31.56 -17.00
N ILE A 104 3.34 -30.24 -16.98
CA ILE A 104 4.61 -29.52 -17.06
C ILE A 104 4.63 -28.48 -15.92
N SER A 105 5.78 -28.30 -15.28
CA SER A 105 5.98 -27.26 -14.26
C SER A 105 5.96 -25.88 -14.89
N GLN A 106 5.21 -24.96 -14.30
CA GLN A 106 5.10 -23.57 -14.74
C GLN A 106 5.72 -22.61 -13.74
N ASN A 107 6.29 -21.52 -14.25
CA ASN A 107 6.76 -20.40 -13.45
C ASN A 107 5.58 -19.62 -12.87
N GLY A 108 5.77 -19.03 -11.69
CA GLY A 108 4.83 -18.05 -11.15
C GLY A 108 4.95 -16.71 -11.86
N GLY A 109 3.86 -15.95 -11.89
CA GLY A 109 3.83 -14.57 -12.36
C GLY A 109 4.42 -13.59 -11.32
N GLY A 110 4.99 -12.49 -11.83
CA GLY A 110 5.43 -11.37 -11.01
C GLY A 110 4.27 -10.47 -10.56
N SER A 111 4.41 -9.89 -9.37
CA SER A 111 3.50 -8.86 -8.86
C SER A 111 4.13 -7.47 -9.05
N SER A 112 3.33 -6.45 -9.36
CA SER A 112 3.84 -5.08 -9.59
C SER A 112 2.79 -4.01 -9.30
N LEU A 113 3.25 -2.78 -9.06
CA LEU A 113 2.41 -1.59 -8.94
C LEU A 113 2.87 -0.56 -9.98
N ARG A 114 1.95 -0.09 -10.82
CA ARG A 114 2.21 0.87 -11.88
C ARG A 114 1.26 2.06 -11.75
N SER A 115 1.79 3.28 -11.76
CA SER A 115 0.96 4.48 -11.87
C SER A 115 0.44 4.61 -13.30
N VAL A 116 -0.88 4.76 -13.44
CA VAL A 116 -1.48 5.22 -14.70
C VAL A 116 -1.69 6.71 -14.52
N THR A 117 -0.67 7.50 -14.80
CA THR A 117 -0.89 8.94 -14.97
C THR A 117 -1.71 9.07 -16.25
N LEU A 118 -3.01 9.38 -16.14
CA LEU A 118 -3.76 9.94 -17.26
C LEU A 118 -3.06 11.26 -17.58
N LEU A 119 -2.16 11.22 -18.55
CA LEU A 119 -1.60 12.41 -19.16
C LEU A 119 -2.82 13.13 -19.76
N SER A 120 -3.38 14.10 -19.05
CA SER A 120 -4.43 14.94 -19.61
C SER A 120 -3.79 15.65 -20.80
N ILE A 121 -4.19 15.23 -22.00
CA ILE A 121 -3.71 15.71 -23.28
C ILE A 121 -4.14 17.18 -23.40
N LEU A 122 -3.31 18.09 -22.91
CA LEU A 122 -3.38 19.52 -23.17
C LEU A 122 -1.95 20.04 -23.36
N GLN A 123 -1.41 19.71 -24.54
CA GLN A 123 -0.35 20.39 -25.32
C GLN A 123 0.13 19.35 -26.34
N ALA A 124 -0.48 19.37 -27.54
CA ALA A 124 0.05 20.05 -28.72
C ALA A 124 1.22 19.28 -29.35
N GLU A 125 0.91 18.67 -30.50
CA GLU A 125 1.76 18.18 -31.60
C GLU A 125 3.07 17.40 -31.28
N GLU A 126 3.20 16.29 -32.01
CA GLU A 126 4.34 15.36 -32.15
C GLU A 126 4.44 14.19 -31.14
N PRO A 127 4.14 12.94 -31.57
CA PRO A 127 4.28 11.76 -30.72
C PRO A 127 5.73 11.24 -30.76
N GLU A 128 6.57 11.64 -29.79
CA GLU A 128 7.71 10.79 -29.43
C GLU A 128 7.22 9.64 -28.55
N VAL A 129 7.34 8.44 -29.12
CA VAL A 129 7.01 7.16 -28.49
C VAL A 129 7.84 7.00 -27.23
N VAL A 130 7.23 7.19 -26.06
CA VAL A 130 7.85 6.77 -24.79
C VAL A 130 7.74 5.26 -24.68
N GLN A 131 8.67 4.55 -25.34
CA GLN A 131 8.94 3.14 -25.12
C GLN A 131 9.57 3.01 -23.73
N ILE A 132 8.78 2.66 -22.72
CA ILE A 132 9.35 2.16 -21.46
C ILE A 132 9.61 0.67 -21.67
N ALA A 133 10.88 0.37 -21.96
CA ALA A 133 11.44 -0.95 -22.11
C ALA A 133 11.09 -1.83 -20.89
N ALA A 134 10.61 -3.04 -21.17
CA ALA A 134 10.58 -4.12 -20.19
C ALA A 134 12.02 -4.34 -19.68
N VAL A 135 12.20 -4.27 -18.36
CA VAL A 135 13.48 -4.64 -17.72
C VAL A 135 13.67 -6.14 -17.94
N GLN A 136 14.75 -6.44 -18.66
CA GLN A 136 15.13 -7.75 -19.14
C GLN A 136 15.55 -8.70 -18.01
N GLU A 137 15.10 -9.95 -18.10
CA GLU A 137 15.68 -11.10 -17.39
C GLU A 137 17.18 -11.16 -17.65
N VAL A 138 17.97 -11.19 -16.57
CA VAL A 138 19.35 -11.70 -16.62
C VAL A 138 19.29 -13.14 -16.12
N GLN A 139 19.32 -14.06 -17.08
CA GLN A 139 19.64 -15.47 -16.83
C GLN A 139 21.15 -15.55 -16.56
N VAL A 140 21.54 -16.03 -15.38
CA VAL A 140 22.84 -16.68 -15.15
C VAL A 140 22.58 -17.98 -14.42
#